data_AF-A0A2G5NRU2-F1
#
_entry.id   AF-A0A2G5NRU2-F1
#
_cell.length_a   1.000
_cell.length_b   1.000
_cell.length_c   1.000
_cell.angle_alpha   90.00
_cell.angle_beta   90.00
_cell.angle_gamma   90.00
#
_symmetry.space_group_name_H-M   'P 1'
#
loop_
_entity.id
_entity.type
_entity.pdbx_description
1 polymer ?
#
loop_
_entity_poly.entity_id
_entity_poly.type
_entity_poly.pdbx_seq_one_letter_code
_entity_poly.pdbx_strand_id
1 'polypeptide(L)'
;MKKLLAATIIMTSLVSPVVMNQSAEAATKLEKKTIVLPKINQTNINQMKKGTYSYHGVRLGMTKKQVEEKIGKTKLAMGSHDKDDIIGTSYTTVYGKSERLWLNFYDINYKTKYNDAKLATIGFRTDDKYITKKEFEKYTGKATEYEGNMKKDKEIVRKYGKLHVAYWKQKGKWVVYSYGIVSPMNEVGMHEYGYKEGRKLPAGVKLPKWITEDNGVEYQ
;
A
#
# COMPACT_ATOMS: atom_id res chain seq x y z
N MET A 1 82.02 -25.94 -2.00
CA MET A 1 81.01 -25.58 -0.98
C MET A 1 80.89 -24.06 -0.91
N LYS A 2 79.67 -23.60 -0.64
CA LYS A 2 79.23 -22.19 -0.42
C LYS A 2 78.70 -21.46 -1.66
N LYS A 3 77.39 -21.21 -1.53
CA LYS A 3 76.47 -20.38 -2.30
C LYS A 3 76.96 -18.92 -2.34
N LEU A 4 76.60 -18.16 -3.38
CA LEU A 4 75.79 -16.93 -3.24
C LEU A 4 75.45 -16.30 -4.61
N LEU A 5 74.25 -15.75 -4.66
CA LEU A 5 73.54 -15.14 -5.79
C LEU A 5 73.92 -13.66 -6.02
N ALA A 6 73.75 -13.18 -7.24
CA ALA A 6 73.37 -11.81 -7.60
C ALA A 6 72.96 -11.78 -9.09
N ALA A 7 72.02 -11.00 -9.62
CA ALA A 7 70.88 -10.23 -9.13
C ALA A 7 70.22 -9.74 -10.43
N THR A 8 69.08 -10.29 -10.85
CA THR A 8 68.37 -9.79 -12.05
C THR A 8 67.38 -8.73 -11.62
N ILE A 9 67.60 -7.51 -12.12
CA ILE A 9 66.73 -6.36 -11.99
C ILE A 9 65.45 -6.64 -12.80
N ILE A 10 64.30 -6.75 -12.12
CA ILE A 10 63.00 -6.69 -12.79
C ILE A 10 62.48 -5.27 -12.65
N MET A 11 62.42 -4.57 -13.78
CA MET A 11 61.74 -3.28 -13.94
C MET A 11 60.31 -3.37 -13.41
N THR A 12 59.98 -2.52 -12.45
CA THR A 12 58.63 -2.28 -11.98
C THR A 12 57.83 -1.58 -13.08
N SER A 13 57.04 -2.33 -13.86
CA SER A 13 55.91 -1.73 -14.57
C SER A 13 54.75 -1.60 -13.59
N LEU A 14 54.42 -0.37 -13.24
CA LEU A 14 53.18 0.02 -12.56
C LEU A 14 51.98 -0.45 -13.40
N VAL A 15 51.43 -1.61 -13.09
CA VAL A 15 50.05 -1.96 -13.40
C VAL A 15 49.32 -2.05 -12.08
N SER A 16 48.73 -0.94 -11.67
CA SER A 16 47.68 -0.97 -10.66
C SER A 16 46.64 -2.01 -11.12
N PRO A 17 46.28 -3.00 -10.30
CA PRO A 17 45.11 -3.80 -10.62
C PRO A 17 43.94 -2.82 -10.64
N VAL A 18 43.36 -2.60 -11.82
CA VAL A 18 41.99 -2.15 -11.93
C VAL A 18 41.19 -3.25 -11.25
N VAL A 19 40.94 -3.07 -9.96
CA VAL A 19 39.89 -3.78 -9.25
C VAL A 19 38.63 -3.34 -9.97
N MET A 20 38.24 -4.10 -11.00
CA MET A 20 36.91 -4.02 -11.58
C MET A 20 35.97 -4.34 -10.43
N ASN A 21 35.47 -3.28 -9.81
CA ASN A 21 34.49 -3.34 -8.76
C ASN A 21 33.20 -3.82 -9.43
N GLN A 22 33.06 -5.14 -9.57
CA GLN A 22 31.83 -5.81 -10.02
C GLN A 22 30.67 -5.63 -9.02
N SER A 23 30.77 -4.71 -8.06
CA SER A 23 29.77 -4.50 -7.01
C SER A 23 28.93 -3.23 -7.16
N ALA A 24 29.01 -2.49 -8.29
CA ALA A 24 28.25 -1.25 -8.47
C ALA A 24 27.08 -1.32 -9.48
N GLU A 25 27.02 -2.34 -10.35
CA GLU A 25 25.92 -2.48 -11.34
C GLU A 25 24.85 -3.51 -10.95
N ALA A 26 24.92 -4.07 -9.75
CA ALA A 26 23.77 -4.71 -9.10
C ALA A 26 22.86 -3.69 -8.40
N ALA A 27 22.84 -2.43 -8.86
CA ALA A 27 21.68 -1.58 -8.69
C ALA A 27 20.55 -2.19 -9.53
N THR A 28 19.96 -3.26 -8.97
CA THR A 28 18.81 -4.00 -9.48
C THR A 28 17.90 -3.04 -10.20
N LYS A 29 17.91 -3.12 -11.53
CA LYS A 29 16.90 -2.50 -12.38
C LYS A 29 15.62 -3.23 -11.99
N LEU A 30 14.94 -2.72 -10.96
CA LEU A 30 13.66 -3.20 -10.50
C LEU A 30 12.77 -3.10 -11.73
N GLU A 31 12.57 -4.23 -12.41
CA GLU A 31 11.62 -4.28 -13.51
C GLU A 31 10.32 -3.79 -12.93
N LYS A 32 9.87 -2.63 -13.43
CA LYS A 32 8.62 -2.01 -12.98
C LYS A 32 7.54 -3.06 -13.24
N LYS A 33 7.07 -3.69 -12.16
CA LYS A 33 6.07 -4.76 -12.29
C LYS A 33 4.86 -4.18 -13.01
N THR A 34 4.46 -4.88 -14.07
CA THR A 34 3.26 -4.47 -14.82
C THR A 34 2.06 -4.63 -13.90
N ILE A 35 1.34 -3.53 -13.68
CA ILE A 35 0.17 -3.50 -12.81
C ILE A 35 -1.04 -4.05 -13.56
N VAL A 36 -1.50 -5.20 -13.10
CA VAL A 36 -2.70 -5.90 -13.59
C VAL A 36 -3.70 -6.12 -12.47
N LEU A 37 -4.98 -6.20 -12.81
CA LEU A 37 -5.99 -6.52 -11.81
C LEU A 37 -5.73 -7.90 -11.19
N PRO A 38 -5.87 -8.05 -9.87
CA PRO A 38 -5.89 -9.34 -9.21
C PRO A 38 -6.89 -10.29 -9.87
N LYS A 39 -6.51 -11.58 -9.97
CA LYS A 39 -7.47 -12.63 -10.32
C LYS A 39 -8.53 -12.71 -9.22
N ILE A 40 -9.80 -12.60 -9.60
CA ILE A 40 -10.93 -12.76 -8.68
C ILE A 40 -11.16 -14.26 -8.48
N ASN A 41 -10.80 -14.76 -7.30
CA ASN A 41 -10.96 -16.14 -6.88
C ASN A 41 -11.10 -16.22 -5.35
N GLN A 42 -11.49 -17.40 -4.85
CA GLN A 42 -11.76 -17.58 -3.42
C GLN A 42 -10.54 -17.28 -2.53
N THR A 43 -9.34 -17.70 -2.93
CA THR A 43 -8.11 -17.51 -2.16
C THR A 43 -7.80 -16.03 -1.97
N ASN A 44 -7.75 -15.26 -3.05
CA ASN A 44 -7.46 -13.83 -3.01
C ASN A 44 -8.52 -13.06 -2.23
N ILE A 45 -9.81 -13.35 -2.49
CA ILE A 45 -10.91 -12.69 -1.77
C ILE A 45 -10.86 -13.01 -0.28
N ASN A 46 -10.59 -14.25 0.13
CA ASN A 46 -10.46 -14.61 1.54
C ASN A 46 -9.31 -13.86 2.22
N GLN A 47 -8.17 -13.72 1.55
CA GLN A 47 -7.05 -12.92 2.06
C GLN A 47 -7.42 -11.44 2.15
N MET A 48 -8.16 -10.91 1.17
CA MET A 48 -8.61 -9.51 1.20
C MET A 48 -9.58 -9.25 2.35
N LYS A 49 -10.57 -10.14 2.55
CA LYS A 49 -11.52 -10.06 3.68
C LYS A 49 -10.80 -10.06 5.05
N LYS A 50 -9.67 -10.76 5.15
CA LYS A 50 -8.83 -10.82 6.36
C LYS A 50 -7.80 -9.70 6.47
N GLY A 51 -7.62 -8.87 5.43
CA GLY A 51 -6.57 -7.84 5.37
C GLY A 51 -5.15 -8.38 5.19
N THR A 52 -4.98 -9.66 4.84
CA THR A 52 -3.68 -10.33 4.68
C THR A 52 -3.25 -10.46 3.21
N TYR A 53 -4.03 -9.91 2.28
CA TYR A 53 -3.71 -9.97 0.86
C TYR A 53 -2.43 -9.19 0.55
N SER A 54 -1.57 -9.78 -0.27
CA SER A 54 -0.35 -9.14 -0.75
C SER A 54 -0.36 -9.03 -2.26
N TYR A 55 -0.16 -7.81 -2.77
CA TYR A 55 -0.07 -7.55 -4.20
C TYR A 55 1.39 -7.34 -4.58
N HIS A 56 1.99 -8.27 -5.32
CA HIS A 56 3.40 -8.23 -5.70
C HIS A 56 4.39 -8.07 -4.50
N GLY A 57 4.01 -8.52 -3.31
CA GLY A 57 4.77 -8.36 -2.07
C GLY A 57 4.43 -7.11 -1.27
N VAL A 58 3.59 -6.21 -1.80
CA VAL A 58 3.04 -5.04 -1.09
C VAL A 58 1.91 -5.50 -0.17
N ARG A 59 1.90 -5.03 1.09
CA ARG A 59 0.88 -5.35 2.11
C ARG A 59 0.59 -4.11 2.96
N LEU A 60 -0.58 -4.10 3.59
CA LEU A 60 -0.94 -3.06 4.57
C LEU A 60 0.16 -2.92 5.64
N GLY A 61 0.39 -1.69 6.11
CA GLY A 61 1.39 -1.35 7.11
C GLY A 61 2.83 -1.19 6.59
N MET A 62 3.11 -1.47 5.31
CA MET A 62 4.40 -1.12 4.71
C MET A 62 4.54 0.40 4.58
N THR A 63 5.74 0.95 4.81
CA THR A 63 6.00 2.37 4.51
C THR A 63 5.98 2.60 3.01
N LYS A 64 5.74 3.85 2.58
CA LYS A 64 5.87 4.23 1.16
C LYS A 64 7.24 3.84 0.60
N LYS A 65 8.32 4.05 1.34
CA LYS A 65 9.67 3.63 0.93
C LYS A 65 9.73 2.12 0.62
N GLN A 66 9.21 1.28 1.51
CA GLN A 66 9.19 -0.18 1.32
C GLN A 66 8.34 -0.62 0.12
N VAL A 67 7.23 0.10 -0.15
CA VAL A 67 6.38 -0.17 -1.31
C VAL A 67 7.11 0.18 -2.61
N GLU A 68 7.75 1.35 -2.68
CA GLU A 68 8.51 1.77 -3.86
C GLU A 68 9.68 0.84 -4.17
N GLU A 69 10.32 0.26 -3.15
CA GLU A 69 11.33 -0.80 -3.31
C GLU A 69 10.75 -2.10 -3.91
N LYS A 70 9.43 -2.34 -3.83
CA LYS A 70 8.78 -3.56 -4.32
C LYS A 70 8.18 -3.43 -5.72
N ILE A 71 7.57 -2.28 -6.01
CA ILE A 71 6.81 -2.05 -7.25
C ILE A 71 7.27 -0.81 -8.04
N GLY A 72 8.32 -0.13 -7.58
CA GLY A 72 8.85 1.08 -8.19
C GLY A 72 8.10 2.35 -7.78
N LYS A 73 8.57 3.49 -8.28
CA LYS A 73 7.95 4.81 -8.08
C LYS A 73 6.92 5.11 -9.17
N THR A 74 5.88 5.86 -8.82
CA THR A 74 4.94 6.46 -9.77
C THR A 74 5.13 7.98 -9.85
N LYS A 75 4.72 8.57 -10.97
CA LYS A 75 4.60 10.04 -11.13
C LYS A 75 3.22 10.56 -10.75
N LEU A 76 2.23 9.66 -10.64
CA LEU A 76 0.86 9.99 -10.24
C LEU A 76 0.75 9.83 -8.74
N ALA A 77 0.99 10.94 -8.03
CA ALA A 77 0.88 10.99 -6.59
C ALA A 77 0.35 12.33 -6.13
N MET A 78 -0.42 12.30 -5.04
CA MET A 78 -0.93 13.49 -4.37
C MET A 78 -0.76 13.29 -2.86
N GLY A 79 -0.35 14.35 -2.17
CA GLY A 79 -0.07 14.30 -0.74
C GLY A 79 -0.59 15.54 -0.05
N SER A 80 -0.98 15.38 1.20
CA SER A 80 -1.31 16.47 2.10
C SER A 80 -0.71 16.22 3.47
N HIS A 81 -0.12 17.27 4.03
CA HIS A 81 0.06 17.41 5.47
C HIS A 81 -0.97 18.43 5.91
N ASP A 82 -1.93 18.01 6.75
CA ASP A 82 -2.90 18.93 7.31
C ASP A 82 -2.54 19.23 8.77
N LYS A 83 -2.08 20.45 9.02
CA LYS A 83 -1.68 20.92 10.36
C LYS A 83 -2.89 21.22 11.24
N ASP A 84 -4.07 21.41 10.65
CA ASP A 84 -5.31 21.72 11.36
C ASP A 84 -6.11 20.43 11.69
N ASP A 85 -5.41 19.28 11.73
CA ASP A 85 -5.84 18.00 12.31
C ASP A 85 -7.02 17.25 11.64
N ILE A 86 -7.41 17.58 10.41
CA ILE A 86 -8.53 16.88 9.73
C ILE A 86 -8.09 15.54 9.11
N ILE A 87 -6.83 15.40 8.68
CA ILE A 87 -6.38 14.26 7.86
C ILE A 87 -4.99 13.72 8.28
N GLY A 88 -4.21 14.42 9.09
CA GLY A 88 -2.84 14.03 9.40
C GLY A 88 -1.92 14.07 8.17
N THR A 89 -1.07 13.06 8.01
CA THR A 89 -0.28 12.84 6.79
C THR A 89 -0.99 11.83 5.90
N SER A 90 -1.42 12.27 4.72
CA SER A 90 -2.01 11.40 3.70
C SER A 90 -1.23 11.49 2.39
N TYR A 91 -1.03 10.35 1.75
CA TYR A 91 -0.35 10.29 0.46
C TYR A 91 -0.95 9.20 -0.41
N THR A 92 -1.51 9.58 -1.56
CA THR A 92 -2.08 8.66 -2.54
C THR A 92 -1.12 8.49 -3.69
N THR A 93 -0.86 7.24 -4.07
CA THR A 93 -0.09 6.89 -5.27
C THR A 93 -0.90 5.99 -6.18
N VAL A 94 -0.81 6.26 -7.48
CA VAL A 94 -1.58 5.56 -8.51
C VAL A 94 -0.64 4.90 -9.50
N TYR A 95 -0.89 3.62 -9.81
CA TYR A 95 -0.04 2.84 -10.71
C TYR A 95 -0.85 2.13 -11.80
N GLY A 96 -0.16 1.85 -12.92
CA GLY A 96 -0.67 1.06 -14.04
C GLY A 96 -1.30 1.89 -15.15
N LYS A 97 -1.38 1.27 -16.35
CA LYS A 97 -2.16 1.80 -17.47
C LYS A 97 -3.64 1.79 -17.05
N SER A 98 -4.30 2.95 -17.11
CA SER A 98 -5.66 3.19 -16.59
C SER A 98 -5.78 3.28 -15.06
N GLU A 99 -4.72 3.67 -14.34
CA GLU A 99 -4.84 4.01 -12.91
C GLU A 99 -5.44 2.87 -12.07
N ARG A 100 -5.04 1.63 -12.36
CA ARG A 100 -5.70 0.44 -11.82
C ARG A 100 -5.40 0.17 -10.36
N LEU A 101 -4.24 0.58 -9.86
CA LEU A 101 -3.83 0.39 -8.47
C LEU A 101 -3.75 1.72 -7.75
N TRP A 102 -4.52 1.88 -6.68
CA TRP A 102 -4.55 3.06 -5.83
C TRP A 102 -4.05 2.64 -4.45
N LEU A 103 -2.96 3.25 -4.01
CA LEU A 103 -2.37 3.01 -2.71
C LEU A 103 -2.46 4.29 -1.89
N ASN A 104 -3.16 4.22 -0.76
CA ASN A 104 -3.25 5.34 0.18
C ASN A 104 -2.36 5.03 1.38
N PHE A 105 -1.43 5.93 1.65
CA PHE A 105 -0.60 5.94 2.84
C PHE A 105 -1.16 6.97 3.81
N TYR A 106 -1.18 6.61 5.08
CA TYR A 106 -1.73 7.44 6.13
C TYR A 106 -0.88 7.33 7.40
N ASP A 107 -0.76 8.45 8.10
CA ASP A 107 -0.33 8.54 9.47
C ASP A 107 -1.13 9.67 10.13
N ILE A 108 -1.63 9.44 11.34
CA ILE A 108 -2.37 10.46 12.09
C ILE A 108 -1.48 11.67 12.40
N ASN A 109 -0.16 11.46 12.50
CA ASN A 109 0.79 12.55 12.74
C ASN A 109 1.06 13.33 11.45
N TYR A 110 0.63 14.61 11.41
CA TYR A 110 0.85 15.49 10.27
C TYR A 110 2.34 15.80 9.99
N LYS A 111 3.23 15.59 10.96
CA LYS A 111 4.68 15.79 10.82
C LYS A 111 5.39 14.58 10.20
N THR A 112 4.70 13.43 10.07
CA THR A 112 5.30 12.24 9.45
C THR A 112 5.69 12.55 8.01
N LYS A 113 6.91 12.21 7.60
CA LYS A 113 7.32 12.36 6.19
C LYS A 113 6.54 11.36 5.35
N TYR A 114 6.15 11.73 4.13
CA TYR A 114 5.41 10.83 3.23
C TYR A 114 6.07 9.47 3.01
N ASN A 115 7.41 9.40 3.03
CA ASN A 115 8.13 8.13 2.87
C ASN A 115 7.97 7.16 4.05
N ASP A 116 7.60 7.69 5.22
CA ASP A 116 7.45 6.96 6.47
C ASP A 116 5.98 6.62 6.79
N ALA A 117 5.04 7.34 6.17
CA ALA A 117 3.61 7.05 6.24
C ALA A 117 3.31 5.59 5.82
N LYS A 118 2.36 4.96 6.51
CA LYS A 118 2.08 3.53 6.38
C LYS A 118 0.95 3.27 5.39
N LEU A 119 1.08 2.21 4.60
CA LEU A 119 0.09 1.82 3.62
C LEU A 119 -1.20 1.40 4.32
N ALA A 120 -2.23 2.22 4.14
CA ALA A 120 -3.50 2.08 4.82
C ALA A 120 -4.58 1.53 3.89
N THR A 121 -4.45 1.68 2.57
CA THR A 121 -5.37 1.08 1.60
C THR A 121 -4.64 0.52 0.39
N ILE A 122 -5.04 -0.66 -0.08
CA ILE A 122 -4.71 -1.19 -1.41
C ILE A 122 -6.01 -1.32 -2.20
N GLY A 123 -6.25 -0.41 -3.14
CA GLY A 123 -7.45 -0.34 -3.96
C GLY A 123 -7.18 -0.67 -5.42
N PHE A 124 -8.16 -1.30 -6.06
CA PHE A 124 -8.16 -1.64 -7.48
C PHE A 124 -9.35 -1.00 -8.19
N ARG A 125 -9.09 -0.23 -9.25
CA ARG A 125 -10.13 0.30 -10.15
C ARG A 125 -10.38 -0.62 -11.33
N THR A 126 -11.64 -0.81 -11.67
CA THR A 126 -12.06 -1.76 -12.72
C THR A 126 -12.71 -1.07 -13.93
N ASP A 127 -12.43 0.22 -14.15
CA ASP A 127 -13.10 1.09 -15.13
C ASP A 127 -13.17 0.50 -16.56
N ASP A 128 -12.20 -0.33 -16.96
CA ASP A 128 -12.12 -1.00 -18.26
C ASP A 128 -12.50 -2.49 -18.24
N LYS A 129 -12.98 -3.01 -17.10
CA LYS A 129 -13.37 -4.40 -16.91
C LYS A 129 -14.80 -4.50 -16.38
N TYR A 130 -15.64 -5.13 -17.18
CA TYR A 130 -17.00 -5.43 -16.79
C TYR A 130 -17.03 -6.65 -15.86
N ILE A 131 -17.07 -6.41 -14.55
CA ILE A 131 -17.25 -7.44 -13.53
C ILE A 131 -18.61 -7.21 -12.90
N THR A 132 -19.55 -8.13 -13.06
CA THR A 132 -20.87 -7.97 -12.46
C THR A 132 -20.83 -8.19 -10.95
N LYS A 133 -21.77 -7.57 -10.24
CA LYS A 133 -22.00 -7.82 -8.81
C LYS A 133 -22.19 -9.33 -8.53
N LYS A 134 -22.95 -10.03 -9.38
CA LYS A 134 -23.22 -11.47 -9.24
C LYS A 134 -21.94 -12.31 -9.34
N GLU A 135 -21.05 -12.01 -10.29
CA GLU A 135 -19.78 -12.73 -10.45
C GLU A 135 -18.83 -12.49 -9.27
N PHE A 136 -18.80 -11.26 -8.75
CA PHE A 136 -17.97 -10.92 -7.60
C PHE A 136 -18.50 -11.58 -6.31
N GLU A 137 -19.81 -11.53 -6.10
CA GLU A 137 -20.49 -12.07 -4.91
C GLU A 137 -20.41 -13.59 -4.80
N LYS A 138 -20.14 -14.30 -5.91
CA LYS A 138 -19.80 -15.73 -5.89
C LYS A 138 -18.65 -16.05 -4.94
N TYR A 139 -17.70 -15.12 -4.77
CA TYR A 139 -16.50 -15.32 -3.95
C TYR A 139 -16.57 -14.62 -2.59
N THR A 140 -17.27 -13.49 -2.50
CA THR A 140 -17.35 -12.73 -1.24
C THR A 140 -18.39 -13.27 -0.27
N GLY A 141 -19.46 -13.89 -0.79
CA GLY A 141 -20.64 -14.26 -0.01
C GLY A 141 -21.47 -13.05 0.38
N LYS A 142 -22.15 -13.12 1.54
CA LYS A 142 -22.94 -12.00 2.08
C LYS A 142 -22.04 -10.90 2.63
N ALA A 143 -22.45 -9.65 2.45
CA ALA A 143 -21.78 -8.49 3.02
C ALA A 143 -21.86 -8.52 4.56
N THR A 144 -20.79 -8.10 5.23
CA THR A 144 -20.77 -7.93 6.68
C THR A 144 -21.44 -6.62 7.08
N GLU A 145 -21.26 -5.57 6.28
CA GLU A 145 -21.85 -4.25 6.52
C GLU A 145 -22.25 -3.58 5.20
N TYR A 146 -23.18 -2.64 5.31
CA TYR A 146 -23.62 -1.77 4.22
C TYR A 146 -23.22 -0.33 4.53
N GLU A 147 -22.44 0.26 3.64
CA GLU A 147 -22.04 1.67 3.75
C GLU A 147 -22.78 2.48 2.68
N GLY A 148 -24.09 2.57 2.84
CA GLY A 148 -24.94 3.54 2.16
C GLY A 148 -25.05 3.45 0.63
N ASN A 149 -25.88 4.36 0.10
CA ASN A 149 -26.12 4.59 -1.32
C ASN A 149 -25.64 6.03 -1.58
N MET A 150 -24.46 6.21 -2.17
CA MET A 150 -23.91 7.55 -2.37
C MET A 150 -24.30 8.07 -3.76
N LYS A 151 -24.99 9.22 -3.81
CA LYS A 151 -25.46 9.92 -5.02
C LYS A 151 -26.42 9.11 -5.92
N LYS A 152 -27.72 9.46 -5.86
CA LYS A 152 -28.75 9.17 -6.88
C LYS A 152 -28.93 7.68 -7.25
N ASP A 153 -28.86 6.75 -6.30
CA ASP A 153 -29.08 5.30 -6.53
C ASP A 153 -28.15 4.64 -7.56
N LYS A 154 -26.99 5.26 -7.83
CA LYS A 154 -26.04 4.77 -8.82
C LYS A 154 -24.80 4.13 -8.21
N GLU A 155 -24.60 4.23 -6.90
CA GLU A 155 -23.44 3.68 -6.20
C GLU A 155 -23.82 3.02 -4.88
N ILE A 156 -23.34 1.80 -4.68
CA ILE A 156 -23.44 1.11 -3.39
C ILE A 156 -22.05 0.68 -2.93
N VAL A 157 -21.78 0.85 -1.64
CA VAL A 157 -20.56 0.32 -1.01
C VAL A 157 -20.92 -0.83 -0.08
N ARG A 158 -20.17 -1.93 -0.18
CA ARG A 158 -20.32 -3.13 0.66
C ARG A 158 -19.00 -3.46 1.32
N LYS A 159 -19.05 -3.80 2.61
CA LYS A 159 -17.90 -4.30 3.36
C LYS A 159 -18.03 -5.80 3.55
N TYR A 160 -16.90 -6.49 3.48
CA TYR A 160 -16.73 -7.92 3.68
C TYR A 160 -15.51 -8.15 4.58
N GLY A 161 -15.64 -7.85 5.87
CA GLY A 161 -14.46 -7.69 6.73
C GLY A 161 -13.60 -6.52 6.26
N LYS A 162 -12.31 -6.73 6.01
CA LYS A 162 -11.37 -5.69 5.53
C LYS A 162 -11.43 -5.42 4.02
N LEU A 163 -12.23 -6.18 3.28
CA LEU A 163 -12.50 -5.94 1.86
C LEU A 163 -13.66 -4.97 1.71
N HIS A 164 -13.40 -3.83 1.07
CA HIS A 164 -14.40 -2.83 0.71
C HIS A 164 -14.64 -2.90 -0.80
N VAL A 165 -15.89 -2.80 -1.24
CA VAL A 165 -16.27 -2.90 -2.65
C VAL A 165 -17.29 -1.83 -2.99
N ALA A 166 -16.96 -0.98 -3.95
CA ALA A 166 -17.90 -0.05 -4.56
C ALA A 166 -18.46 -0.66 -5.84
N TYR A 167 -19.77 -0.60 -5.99
CA TYR A 167 -20.47 -0.99 -7.21
C TYR A 167 -21.16 0.21 -7.82
N TRP A 168 -21.16 0.28 -9.15
CA TRP A 168 -21.92 1.26 -9.90
C TRP A 168 -22.98 0.63 -10.80
N LYS A 169 -24.08 1.35 -10.99
CA LYS A 169 -25.13 0.93 -11.92
C LYS A 169 -24.81 1.40 -13.33
N GLN A 170 -24.39 0.48 -14.19
CA GLN A 170 -24.11 0.71 -15.62
C GLN A 170 -25.13 -0.04 -16.48
N LYS A 171 -25.82 0.68 -17.38
CA LYS A 171 -26.83 0.12 -18.29
C LYS A 171 -27.84 -0.81 -17.58
N GLY A 172 -28.33 -0.38 -16.41
CA GLY A 172 -29.29 -1.14 -15.60
C GLY A 172 -28.70 -2.25 -14.72
N LYS A 173 -27.40 -2.56 -14.83
CA LYS A 173 -26.74 -3.65 -14.09
C LYS A 173 -25.74 -3.11 -13.08
N TRP A 174 -25.66 -3.75 -11.91
CA TRP A 174 -24.63 -3.46 -10.91
C TRP A 174 -23.31 -4.13 -11.29
N VAL A 175 -22.27 -3.33 -11.43
CA VAL A 175 -20.90 -3.77 -11.72
C VAL A 175 -19.96 -3.30 -10.64
N VAL A 176 -18.88 -4.05 -10.40
CA VAL A 176 -17.78 -3.60 -9.56
C VAL A 176 -17.14 -2.39 -10.23
N TYR A 177 -16.99 -1.31 -9.48
CA TYR A 177 -16.26 -0.11 -9.89
C TYR A 177 -14.86 -0.10 -9.26
N SER A 178 -14.79 -0.40 -7.98
CA SER A 178 -13.54 -0.54 -7.27
C SER A 178 -13.68 -1.54 -6.13
N TYR A 179 -12.56 -2.14 -5.75
CA TYR A 179 -12.47 -2.99 -4.57
C TYR A 179 -11.08 -2.90 -3.97
N GLY A 180 -10.97 -3.09 -2.67
CA GLY A 180 -9.68 -2.97 -2.00
C GLY A 180 -9.69 -3.43 -0.57
N ILE A 181 -8.50 -3.57 -0.01
CA ILE A 181 -8.33 -3.80 1.41
C ILE A 181 -8.06 -2.50 2.13
N VAL A 182 -8.70 -2.33 3.28
CA VAL A 182 -8.58 -1.14 4.12
C VAL A 182 -8.03 -1.57 5.48
N SER A 183 -7.00 -0.86 5.93
CA SER A 183 -6.45 -1.01 7.28
C SER A 183 -7.42 -0.43 8.29
N PRO A 184 -7.55 -1.01 9.49
CA PRO A 184 -8.23 -0.37 10.61
C PRO A 184 -7.80 1.09 10.83
N MET A 185 -6.54 1.46 10.57
CA MET A 185 -6.08 2.86 10.66
C MET A 185 -6.89 3.84 9.81
N ASN A 186 -7.33 3.40 8.63
CA ASN A 186 -8.12 4.21 7.71
C ASN A 186 -9.62 4.07 7.97
N GLU A 187 -10.03 3.08 8.77
CA GLU A 187 -11.39 3.01 9.33
C GLU A 187 -11.50 3.90 10.58
N VAL A 188 -10.40 4.09 11.33
CA VAL A 188 -10.28 4.90 12.55
C VAL A 188 -10.10 6.39 12.22
N GLY A 189 -9.11 6.78 11.40
CA GLY A 189 -9.31 7.97 10.54
C GLY A 189 -10.56 7.71 9.67
N MET A 190 -11.20 8.60 8.94
CA MET A 190 -12.56 8.37 8.38
C MET A 190 -13.72 8.17 9.40
N HIS A 191 -13.76 7.18 10.31
CA HIS A 191 -14.87 7.08 11.29
C HIS A 191 -14.70 7.99 12.51
N GLU A 192 -13.48 8.26 12.99
CA GLU A 192 -13.23 9.12 14.16
C GLU A 192 -13.38 10.62 13.87
N TYR A 193 -13.49 11.05 12.61
CA TYR A 193 -13.65 12.48 12.29
C TYR A 193 -15.07 13.03 12.52
N GLY A 194 -15.92 12.24 13.19
CA GLY A 194 -17.09 12.74 13.94
C GLY A 194 -16.78 13.17 15.38
N TYR A 195 -15.57 12.93 15.90
CA TYR A 195 -15.18 13.24 17.27
C TYR A 195 -14.34 14.51 17.33
N LYS A 196 -15.04 15.65 17.41
CA LYS A 196 -14.45 16.89 17.93
C LYS A 196 -13.94 16.67 19.36
N GLU A 197 -12.73 17.16 19.60
CA GLU A 197 -12.11 17.52 20.89
C GLU A 197 -12.63 16.78 22.15
N GLY A 198 -11.80 15.87 22.67
CA GLY A 198 -11.84 15.48 24.10
C GLY A 198 -12.69 14.27 24.51
N ARG A 199 -13.07 13.34 23.62
CA ARG A 199 -13.74 12.09 24.03
C ARG A 199 -12.84 10.86 23.95
N LYS A 200 -12.90 10.04 25.01
CA LYS A 200 -12.30 8.69 25.08
C LYS A 200 -12.88 7.79 23.99
N LEU A 201 -12.05 6.84 23.50
CA LEU A 201 -12.47 5.73 22.63
C LEU A 201 -13.79 5.10 23.13
N PRO A 202 -14.69 4.65 22.24
CA PRO A 202 -15.88 3.92 22.66
C PRO A 202 -15.49 2.73 23.53
N ALA A 203 -16.22 2.51 24.63
CA ALA A 203 -15.96 1.42 25.55
C ALA A 203 -15.89 0.07 24.78
N GLY A 204 -14.74 -0.60 24.85
CA GLY A 204 -14.52 -1.89 24.19
C GLY A 204 -13.75 -1.84 22.87
N VAL A 205 -13.47 -0.67 22.31
CA VAL A 205 -12.59 -0.54 21.12
C VAL A 205 -11.14 -0.68 21.56
N LYS A 206 -10.52 -1.81 21.22
CA LYS A 206 -9.07 -2.02 21.38
C LYS A 206 -8.38 -1.65 20.08
N LEU A 207 -7.53 -0.63 20.14
CA LEU A 207 -6.59 -0.37 19.06
C LEU A 207 -5.68 -1.62 18.90
N PRO A 208 -5.34 -2.02 17.66
CA PRO A 208 -4.37 -3.07 17.42
C PRO A 208 -3.09 -2.84 18.23
N LYS A 209 -2.50 -3.90 18.79
CA LYS A 209 -1.33 -3.83 19.69
C LYS A 209 -0.19 -2.96 19.17
N TRP A 210 0.08 -2.96 17.87
CA TRP A 210 1.14 -2.15 17.24
C TRP A 210 0.84 -0.64 17.13
N ILE A 211 -0.40 -0.21 17.44
CA ILE A 211 -0.76 1.21 17.62
C ILE A 211 -0.49 1.62 19.08
N THR A 212 -0.64 0.70 20.04
CA THR A 212 -0.51 0.96 21.49
C THR A 212 0.87 0.60 22.06
N GLU A 213 1.62 -0.29 21.41
CA GLU A 213 2.97 -0.71 21.79
C GLU A 213 3.98 0.27 21.17
N ASP A 214 4.16 1.37 21.89
CA ASP A 214 5.36 2.22 21.99
C ASP A 214 5.91 2.90 20.72
N ASN A 215 5.41 4.12 20.46
CA ASN A 215 6.12 5.18 19.72
C ASN A 215 6.44 6.38 20.63
N GLY A 216 6.44 6.22 21.96
CA GLY A 216 6.84 7.28 22.90
C GLY A 216 5.98 8.57 22.84
N VAL A 217 4.72 8.48 22.44
CA VAL A 217 3.79 9.63 22.55
C VAL A 217 2.99 9.47 23.84
N GLU A 218 3.47 10.09 24.91
CA GLU A 218 2.64 10.34 26.09
C GLU A 218 1.50 11.28 25.66
N TYR A 219 0.27 10.81 25.78
CA TYR A 219 -0.92 11.67 25.67
C TYR A 219 -1.10 12.37 27.02
N GLN A 220 -0.77 13.67 27.05
CA GLN A 220 -1.24 14.60 28.09
C GLN A 220 -2.62 15.14 27.73
#